data_AF-A0A7K2ZKB1-F1
#
_entry.id   AF-A0A7K2ZKB1-F1
#
_cell.length_a   1.000
_cell.length_b   1.000
_cell.length_c   1.000
_cell.angle_alpha   90.00
_cell.angle_beta   90.00
_cell.angle_gamma   90.00
#
_symmetry.space_group_name_H-M   'P 1'
#
loop_
_entity.id
_entity.type
_entity.pdbx_description
1 polymer ?
#
loop_
_entity_poly.entity_id
_entity_poly.type
_entity_poly.pdbx_seq_one_letter_code
_entity_poly.pdbx_strand_id
1 'polypeptide(L)' 'MTTTLRPSGPLQQGADGARARSYDVCDNGSPVGAVSISTDDAFGASAGVVRSLSVDEARRRRG' A
#
# COMPACT_ATOMS: atom_id res chain seq x y z
N MET A 1 -3.40 15.50 -12.15
CA MET A 1 -3.78 14.67 -10.99
C MET A 1 -2.93 13.43 -11.06
N THR A 2 -2.01 13.28 -10.12
CA THR A 2 -1.05 12.17 -10.12
C THR A 2 -1.12 11.50 -8.76
N THR A 3 -1.60 10.25 -8.75
CA THR A 3 -1.63 9.42 -7.55
C THR A 3 -0.35 8.61 -7.47
N THR A 4 0.35 8.69 -6.35
CA THR A 4 1.57 7.91 -6.09
C THR A 4 1.49 7.21 -4.74
N LEU A 5 2.25 6.12 -4.60
CA LEU A 5 2.47 5.45 -3.32
C LEU A 5 3.84 5.83 -2.78
N ARG A 6 3.87 6.42 -1.58
CA ARG A 6 5.12 6.77 -0.90
C ARG A 6 5.35 5.82 0.27
N PRO A 7 6.50 5.12 0.35
CA PRO A 7 6.76 4.24 1.48
C PRO A 7 6.69 4.99 2.82
N SER A 8 5.86 4.52 3.74
CA SER A 8 5.66 5.12 5.07
C SER A 8 6.32 4.32 6.20
N GLY A 9 6.87 3.15 5.89
CA GLY A 9 7.62 2.32 6.84
C GLY A 9 8.68 1.44 6.16
N PRO A 10 9.46 0.68 6.96
CA PRO A 10 10.41 -0.30 6.45
C PRO A 10 9.70 -1.48 5.78
N LEU A 11 10.39 -2.13 4.84
CA LEU A 11 9.96 -3.42 4.30
C LEU A 11 10.05 -4.48 5.41
N GLN A 12 8.95 -5.16 5.70
CA GLN A 12 8.92 -6.32 6.59
C GLN A 12 9.14 -7.59 5.76
N GLN A 13 9.93 -8.52 6.29
CA GLN A 13 10.20 -9.81 5.64
C GLN A 13 10.02 -10.94 6.66
N GLY A 14 9.16 -11.91 6.31
CA GLY A 14 8.88 -13.12 7.08
C GLY A 14 9.90 -14.23 6.79
N ALA A 15 9.95 -15.22 7.69
CA ALA A 15 10.85 -16.37 7.59
C ALA A 15 10.54 -17.29 6.39
N ASP A 16 9.30 -17.25 5.92
CA ASP A 16 8.77 -17.90 4.71
C ASP A 16 9.06 -17.10 3.42
N GLY A 17 9.75 -15.97 3.52
CA GLY A 17 10.01 -15.08 2.40
C GLY A 17 8.84 -14.14 2.08
N ALA A 18 7.77 -14.13 2.89
CA ALA A 18 6.69 -13.17 2.76
C ALA A 18 7.22 -11.74 2.92
N ARG A 19 6.69 -10.80 2.16
CA ARG A 19 7.08 -9.39 2.23
C ARG A 19 5.86 -8.53 2.43
N ALA A 20 5.97 -7.51 3.29
CA ALA A 20 4.90 -6.56 3.53
C ALA A 20 5.43 -5.15 3.74
N ARG A 21 4.69 -4.14 3.28
CA ARG A 21 5.05 -2.74 3.47
C ARG A 21 3.83 -1.83 3.42
N SER A 22 3.86 -0.77 4.22
CA SER A 22 2.88 0.31 4.21
C SER A 22 3.33 1.48 3.34
N TYR A 23 2.36 2.14 2.72
CA TYR A 23 2.55 3.32 1.89
C TYR A 23 1.49 4.37 2.20
N ASP A 24 1.88 5.64 2.13
CA ASP A 24 0.93 6.74 1.99
C ASP A 24 0.39 6.75 0.56
N VAL A 25 -0.90 6.97 0.40
CA VAL A 25 -1.51 7.34 -0.88
C VAL A 25 -1.39 8.85 -1.01
N CYS A 26 -0.63 9.32 -1.99
CA CYS A 26 -0.41 10.74 -2.21
C CYS A 26 -1.11 11.24 -3.47
N ASP A 27 -1.86 12.34 -3.37
CA ASP A 27 -2.38 13.10 -4.52
C ASP A 27 -1.54 14.36 -4.70
N ASN A 28 -0.85 14.46 -5.85
CA ASN A 28 0.08 15.55 -6.17
C ASN A 28 1.08 15.83 -5.03
N GLY A 29 1.56 14.76 -4.39
CA GLY A 29 2.56 14.81 -3.31
C GLY A 29 2.01 14.97 -1.89
N SER A 30 0.72 15.28 -1.71
CA SER A 30 0.09 15.37 -0.39
C SER A 30 -0.51 14.02 0.03
N PRO A 31 -0.22 13.48 1.23
CA PRO A 31 -0.90 12.28 1.73
C PRO A 31 -2.40 12.52 1.87
N VAL A 32 -3.18 11.56 1.39
CA VAL A 32 -4.66 11.57 1.42
C VAL A 32 -5.24 10.22 1.86
N GLY A 33 -4.40 9.32 2.37
CA GLY A 33 -4.78 7.97 2.73
C GLY A 33 -3.57 7.06 2.90
N ALA A 34 -3.83 5.77 3.11
CA ALA A 34 -2.81 4.76 3.29
C ALA A 34 -3.21 3.43 2.65
N VAL A 35 -2.20 2.65 2.26
CA VAL A 35 -2.36 1.29 1.76
C VAL A 35 -1.31 0.38 2.36
N SER A 36 -1.70 -0.84 2.72
CA SER A 36 -0.79 -1.91 3.13
C SER A 36 -0.80 -3.01 2.08
N ILE A 37 0.38 -3.38 1.60
CA ILE A 37 0.56 -4.40 0.56
C ILE A 37 1.46 -5.49 1.11
N SER A 38 1.09 -6.74 0.87
CA SER A 38 1.95 -7.91 1.14
C SER A 38 2.05 -8.84 -0.07
N THR A 39 2.91 -9.83 0.01
CA THR A 39 2.79 -11.04 -0.82
C THR A 39 1.61 -11.88 -0.34
N ASP A 40 1.10 -12.73 -1.23
CA ASP A 40 0.09 -13.73 -0.91
C ASP A 40 0.69 -14.93 -0.18
N ASP A 41 -0.06 -15.56 0.72
CA ASP A 41 0.43 -16.68 1.54
C ASP A 41 0.49 -18.00 0.72
N ALA A 42 -0.39 -18.19 -0.26
CA ALA A 42 -0.44 -19.39 -1.10
C ALA A 42 0.45 -19.26 -2.35
N PHE A 43 0.47 -18.06 -2.96
CA PHE A 43 1.19 -17.81 -4.21
C PHE A 43 2.55 -17.10 -4.01
N GLY A 44 2.89 -16.73 -2.77
CA GLY A 44 4.16 -16.11 -2.42
C GLY A 44 4.41 -14.83 -3.22
N ALA A 45 5.66 -14.63 -3.65
CA ALA A 45 6.07 -13.43 -4.39
C ALA A 45 5.44 -13.28 -5.79
N SER A 46 4.73 -14.30 -6.29
CA SER A 46 4.05 -14.23 -7.60
C SER A 46 2.72 -13.48 -7.56
N ALA A 47 2.16 -13.26 -6.36
CA ALA A 47 0.94 -12.48 -6.17
C ALA A 47 1.09 -11.50 -5.00
N GLY A 48 0.47 -10.32 -5.15
CA GLY A 48 0.40 -9.31 -4.10
C GLY A 48 -1.01 -9.19 -3.55
N VAL A 49 -1.13 -8.91 -2.26
CA VAL A 49 -2.39 -8.69 -1.54
C VAL A 49 -2.44 -7.27 -1.02
N VAL A 50 -3.52 -6.56 -1.32
CA VAL A 50 -3.85 -5.28 -0.66
C VAL A 50 -4.56 -5.61 0.65
N ARG A 51 -3.84 -5.55 1.78
CA ARG A 51 -4.39 -5.90 3.10
C ARG A 51 -5.34 -4.83 3.65
N SER A 52 -5.07 -3.58 3.33
CA SER A 52 -5.92 -2.45 3.71
C SER A 52 -5.76 -1.32 2.71
N LEU A 53 -6.84 -0.60 2.44
CA LEU A 53 -6.83 0.62 1.65
C LEU A 53 -7.78 1.63 2.30
N SER A 54 -7.28 2.82 2.59
CA SER A 54 -8.08 3.95 3.04
C SER A 54 -7.73 5.20 2.25
N VAL A 55 -8.76 5.99 1.97
CA VAL A 55 -8.65 7.34 1.43
C VAL A 55 -9.50 8.23 2.33
N ASP A 56 -8.97 9.39 2.69
CA ASP A 56 -9.66 10.41 3.48
C ASP A 56 -10.97 10.77 2.79
N GLU A 57 -12.06 10.83 3.54
CA GLU A 57 -13.40 10.95 2.97
C GLU A 57 -13.55 12.20 2.09
N ALA A 58 -13.01 13.33 2.54
CA ALA A 58 -13.00 14.58 1.78
C ALA A 58 -12.20 14.52 0.46
N ARG A 59 -11.37 13.48 0.27
CA ARG A 59 -10.49 13.29 -0.90
C ARG A 59 -10.96 12.16 -1.84
N ARG A 60 -12.04 11.44 -1.52
CA ARG A 60 -12.58 10.34 -2.33
C ARG A 60 -13.23 10.81 -3.64
N ARG A 61 -13.53 9.85 -4.53
CA ARG A 61 -14.31 10.02 -5.77
C ARG A 61 -13.62 10.92 -6.82
N ARG A 62 -12.29 10.89 -6.86
CA ARG A 62 -11.49 11.67 -7.81
C ARG A 62 -10.80 10.82 -8.89
N GLY A 63 -10.87 9.50 -8.77
CA GLY A 63 -10.12 8.50 -9.52
C GLY A 63 -9.37 7.61 -8.54
#